data_AF-A0A2E3HQ93-F1
#
_entry.id   AF-A0A2E3HQ93-F1
#
_cell.length_a   1.000
_cell.length_b   1.000
_cell.length_c   1.000
_cell.angle_alpha   90.00
_cell.angle_beta   90.00
_cell.angle_gamma   90.00
#
_symmetry.space_group_name_H-M   'P 1'
#
loop_
_entity.id
_entity.type
_entity.pdbx_description
1 polymer ?
#
loop_
_entity_poly.entity_id
_entity_poly.type
_entity_poly.pdbx_seq_one_letter_code
_entity_poly.pdbx_strand_id
1 'polypeptide(L)'
;MVIKVLAAESDLTAASNVGNATLVRLYNGHSAVSVITRKDSGGNVIGSATVLNGAVEVFEKNATDTLTASAGGASVKVVKIAFTR
;
A
#
# COMPACT_ATOMS: atom_id res chain seq x y z
N MET A 1 6.87 -11.99 -16.31
CA MET A 1 6.01 -11.69 -15.14
C MET A 1 4.87 -10.78 -15.58
N VAL A 2 3.62 -11.25 -15.49
CA VAL A 2 2.43 -10.41 -15.71
C VAL A 2 1.84 -10.06 -14.36
N ILE A 3 1.64 -8.77 -14.11
CA ILE A 3 0.93 -8.28 -12.91
C ILE A 3 -0.56 -8.25 -13.23
N LYS A 4 -1.36 -8.97 -12.43
CA LYS A 4 -2.81 -9.01 -12.54
C LYS A 4 -3.46 -8.15 -11.46
N VAL A 5 -4.33 -7.22 -11.87
CA VAL A 5 -5.17 -6.44 -10.96
C VAL A 5 -6.32 -7.30 -10.45
N LEU A 6 -6.57 -7.29 -9.14
CA LEU A 6 -7.55 -8.18 -8.49
C LEU A 6 -8.72 -7.44 -7.83
N ALA A 7 -8.63 -6.12 -7.67
CA ALA A 7 -9.67 -5.30 -7.07
C ALA A 7 -9.63 -3.89 -7.64
N ALA A 8 -10.70 -3.11 -7.40
CA ALA A 8 -10.69 -1.68 -7.68
C ALA A 8 -9.63 -0.97 -6.82
N GLU A 9 -9.06 0.10 -7.37
CA GLU A 9 -8.16 0.98 -6.64
C GLU A 9 -8.91 1.73 -5.53
N SER A 10 -8.23 2.00 -4.43
CA SER A 10 -8.76 2.73 -3.29
C SER A 10 -7.72 3.71 -2.74
N ASP A 11 -8.19 4.67 -1.95
CA ASP A 11 -7.33 5.64 -1.28
C ASP A 11 -6.86 5.11 0.08
N LEU A 12 -5.63 5.39 0.45
CA LEU A 12 -5.07 5.01 1.75
C LEU A 12 -5.31 6.10 2.81
N THR A 13 -6.57 6.52 2.95
CA THR A 13 -6.99 7.58 3.90
C THR A 13 -6.91 7.14 5.37
N ALA A 14 -6.94 5.83 5.62
CA ALA A 14 -6.80 5.22 6.94
C ALA A 14 -6.04 3.89 6.82
N ALA A 15 -5.70 3.29 7.97
CA ALA A 15 -5.07 1.97 8.02
C ALA A 15 -5.93 0.93 7.30
N SER A 16 -5.36 0.24 6.31
CA SER A 16 -6.10 -0.71 5.47
C SER A 16 -5.28 -1.95 5.15
N ASN A 17 -5.93 -3.11 5.20
CA ASN A 17 -5.35 -4.37 4.73
C ASN A 17 -5.59 -4.63 3.22
N VAL A 18 -6.20 -3.65 2.54
CA VAL A 18 -6.45 -3.64 1.09
C VAL A 18 -7.20 -4.90 0.63
N GLY A 19 -8.26 -5.27 1.35
CA GLY A 19 -9.08 -6.45 1.01
C GLY A 19 -8.29 -7.75 1.10
N ASN A 20 -7.53 -7.91 2.19
CA ASN A 20 -6.67 -9.07 2.44
C ASN A 20 -5.64 -9.31 1.30
N ALA A 21 -5.06 -8.24 0.77
CA ALA A 21 -4.01 -8.34 -0.24
C ALA A 21 -2.71 -8.91 0.35
N THR A 22 -2.06 -9.81 -0.39
CA THR A 22 -0.70 -10.27 -0.10
C THR A 22 0.35 -9.52 -0.92
N LEU A 23 -0.07 -8.90 -2.03
CA LEU A 23 0.73 -8.00 -2.84
C LEU A 23 -0.12 -6.78 -3.20
N VAL A 24 0.43 -5.59 -3.01
CA VAL A 24 -0.23 -4.33 -3.37
C VAL A 24 0.67 -3.50 -4.27
N ARG A 25 0.06 -2.82 -5.25
CA ARG A 25 0.70 -1.70 -5.94
C ARG A 25 0.20 -0.42 -5.31
N LEU A 26 1.14 0.45 -4.96
CA LEU A 26 0.88 1.74 -4.33
C LEU A 26 1.44 2.86 -5.22
N TYR A 27 0.68 3.93 -5.38
CA TYR A 27 1.08 5.15 -6.07
C TYR A 27 0.96 6.33 -5.11
N ASN A 28 2.03 7.10 -4.94
CA ASN A 28 2.00 8.32 -4.16
C ASN A 28 1.71 9.52 -5.08
N GLY A 29 0.44 9.90 -5.19
CA GLY A 29 0.00 11.12 -5.88
C GLY A 29 -0.02 12.37 -4.99
N HIS A 30 0.50 12.28 -3.75
CA HIS A 30 0.62 13.45 -2.88
C HIS A 30 1.73 14.39 -3.39
N SER A 31 1.61 15.69 -3.07
CA SER A 31 2.57 16.72 -3.48
C SER A 31 3.96 16.57 -2.85
N ALA A 32 4.09 15.75 -1.80
CA ALA A 32 5.34 15.50 -1.09
C ALA A 32 5.64 14.00 -0.94
N VAL A 33 6.83 13.69 -0.44
CA VAL A 33 7.19 12.33 -0.02
C VAL A 33 6.22 11.85 1.06
N SER A 34 5.88 10.56 1.04
CA SER A 34 5.07 9.91 2.08
C SER A 34 5.79 8.68 2.60
N VAL A 35 5.76 8.48 3.91
CA VAL A 35 6.20 7.22 4.53
C VAL A 35 5.00 6.30 4.56
N ILE A 36 5.15 5.09 4.03
CA ILE A 36 4.16 4.03 4.12
C ILE A 36 4.58 3.10 5.24
N THR A 37 3.75 3.00 6.27
CA THR A 37 4.00 2.17 7.45
C THR A 37 3.18 0.90 7.38
N ARG A 38 3.80 -0.26 7.62
CA ARG A 38 3.15 -1.55 7.74
C ARG A 38 2.99 -1.91 9.22
N LYS A 39 1.78 -2.29 9.61
CA LYS A 39 1.46 -2.80 10.95
C LYS A 39 0.91 -4.22 10.87
N ASP A 40 1.24 -5.04 11.87
CA ASP A 40 0.61 -6.35 12.06
C ASP A 40 -0.86 -6.21 12.51
N SER A 41 -1.55 -7.34 12.68
CA SER A 41 -2.94 -7.36 13.17
C SER A 41 -3.10 -6.90 14.62
N GLY A 42 -2.02 -6.89 15.40
CA GLY A 42 -2.00 -6.34 16.76
C GLY A 42 -1.78 -4.82 16.80
N GLY A 43 -1.56 -4.18 15.65
CA GLY A 43 -1.29 -2.75 15.54
C GLY A 43 0.19 -2.37 15.75
N ASN A 44 1.08 -3.34 15.89
CA ASN A 44 2.51 -3.09 16.05
C ASN A 44 3.12 -2.71 14.70
N VAL A 45 3.97 -1.69 14.70
CA VAL A 45 4.74 -1.32 13.51
C VAL A 45 5.82 -2.37 13.26
N ILE A 46 5.80 -2.98 12.08
CA ILE A 46 6.75 -4.03 11.68
C ILE A 46 7.64 -3.60 10.51
N GLY A 47 7.39 -2.44 9.92
CA GLY A 47 8.24 -1.86 8.89
C GLY A 47 7.68 -0.57 8.32
N SER A 48 8.52 0.16 7.59
CA SER A 48 8.10 1.34 6.83
C SER A 48 9.03 1.57 5.64
N ALA A 49 8.52 2.26 4.63
CA ALA A 49 9.28 2.66 3.45
C ALA A 49 8.88 4.07 3.01
N THR A 50 9.86 4.86 2.56
CA THR A 50 9.60 6.16 1.95
C THR A 50 9.21 5.98 0.49
N VAL A 51 8.11 6.61 0.08
CA VAL A 51 7.65 6.64 -1.31
C VAL A 51 7.66 8.08 -1.80
N LEU A 52 8.45 8.35 -2.84
CA LEU A 52 8.58 9.69 -3.42
C LEU A 52 7.26 10.14 -4.06
N ASN A 53 7.07 11.45 -4.19
CA ASN A 53 5.97 11.99 -5.00
C ASN A 53 6.07 11.42 -6.43
N GLY A 54 4.94 10.95 -6.95
CA GLY A 54 4.83 10.42 -8.30
C GLY A 54 5.33 8.99 -8.45
N ALA A 55 5.90 8.41 -7.40
CA ALA A 55 6.45 7.06 -7.44
C ALA A 55 5.37 5.98 -7.28
N VAL A 56 5.69 4.83 -7.85
CA VAL A 56 4.89 3.61 -7.75
C VAL A 56 5.77 2.54 -7.13
N GLU A 57 5.27 1.92 -6.07
CA GLU A 57 5.96 0.84 -5.37
C GLU A 57 5.06 -0.39 -5.26
N VAL A 58 5.69 -1.56 -5.12
CA VAL A 58 5.00 -2.82 -4.86
C VAL A 58 5.42 -3.34 -3.51
N PHE A 59 4.44 -3.61 -2.64
CA PHE A 59 4.68 -4.14 -1.31
C PHE A 59 4.07 -5.52 -1.16
N GLU A 60 4.91 -6.47 -0.72
CA GLU A 60 4.44 -7.73 -0.18
C GLU A 60 4.09 -7.57 1.30
N LYS A 61 2.98 -8.17 1.72
CA LYS A 61 2.54 -8.16 3.12
C LYS A 61 1.74 -9.40 3.46
N ASN A 62 1.55 -9.68 4.75
CA ASN A 62 0.55 -10.66 5.16
C ASN A 62 -0.84 -10.11 4.90
N ALA A 63 -1.81 -11.02 4.66
CA ALA A 63 -3.18 -10.65 4.34
C ALA A 63 -3.81 -9.73 5.42
N THR A 64 -3.48 -9.97 6.69
CA THR A 64 -4.01 -9.22 7.84
C THR A 64 -3.29 -7.90 8.12
N ASP A 65 -2.09 -7.72 7.58
CA ASP A 65 -1.31 -6.51 7.86
C ASP A 65 -1.95 -5.30 7.20
N THR A 66 -1.86 -4.17 7.89
CA THR A 66 -2.38 -2.91 7.41
C THR A 66 -1.25 -2.01 6.93
N LEU A 67 -1.54 -1.20 5.91
CA LEU A 67 -0.69 -0.12 5.45
C LEU A 67 -1.31 1.21 5.87
N THR A 68 -0.47 2.20 6.16
CA THR A 68 -0.90 3.57 6.47
C THR A 68 0.05 4.56 5.82
N ALA A 69 -0.46 5.59 5.17
CA ALA A 69 0.34 6.72 4.70
C ALA A 69 0.54 7.74 5.82
N SER A 70 1.77 8.25 5.99
CA SER A 70 2.08 9.28 6.98
C SER A 70 1.43 10.63 6.66
N ALA A 71 1.19 10.91 5.37
CA ALA A 71 0.56 12.13 4.90
C ALA A 71 -0.16 11.88 3.57
N GLY A 72 -1.15 12.72 3.25
CA GLY A 72 -1.76 12.74 1.91
C GLY A 72 -2.51 11.46 1.53
N GLY A 73 -3.09 10.72 2.49
CA GLY A 73 -3.72 9.41 2.24
C GLY A 73 -4.79 9.38 1.14
N ALA A 74 -5.54 10.47 0.94
CA ALA A 74 -6.51 10.61 -0.17
C ALA A 74 -5.84 10.66 -1.56
N SER A 75 -4.55 11.03 -1.60
CA SER A 75 -3.73 11.10 -2.81
C SER A 75 -2.81 9.87 -2.95
N VAL A 76 -2.76 8.99 -1.95
CA VAL A 76 -2.04 7.71 -2.01
C VAL A 76 -3.02 6.64 -2.48
N LYS A 77 -2.81 6.16 -3.70
CA LYS A 77 -3.65 5.15 -4.33
C LYS A 77 -3.07 3.76 -4.09
N VAL A 78 -3.92 2.80 -3.77
CA VAL A 78 -3.50 1.42 -3.50
C VAL A 78 -4.46 0.42 -4.12
N VAL A 79 -3.91 -0.65 -4.69
CA VAL A 79 -4.69 -1.70 -5.34
C VAL A 79 -4.10 -3.09 -5.07
N LYS A 80 -4.99 -4.06 -4.87
CA LYS A 80 -4.63 -5.48 -4.72
C LYS A 80 -4.22 -6.06 -6.07
N ILE A 81 -3.04 -6.68 -6.10
CA ILE A 81 -2.48 -7.32 -7.30
C ILE A 81 -2.00 -8.74 -7.02
N ALA A 82 -1.75 -9.50 -8.09
CA ALA A 82 -1.00 -10.75 -8.08
C ALA A 82 0.06 -10.72 -9.20
N PHE A 83 1.02 -11.65 -9.15
CA PHE A 83 1.98 -11.86 -10.23
C PHE A 83 1.93 -13.31 -10.71
N THR A 84 2.21 -13.52 -11.99
CA THR A 84 2.46 -14.85 -12.55
C THR A 84 3.97 -15.10 -12.61
N ARG A 85 4.38 -16.29 -12.16
CA ARG A 85 5.74 -16.83 -12.37
C ARG A 85 5.93 -17.17 -13.84
#